data_AF-A0A2A2WJF6-F1
#
_entry.id   AF-A0A2A2WJF6-F1
#
_cell.length_a   1.000
_cell.length_b   1.000
_cell.length_c   1.000
_cell.angle_alpha   90.00
_cell.angle_beta   90.00
_cell.angle_gamma   90.00
#
_symmetry.space_group_name_H-M   'P 1'
#
loop_
_entity.id
_entity.type
_entity.pdbx_description
1 polymer ?
#
loop_
_entity_poly.entity_id
_entity_poly.type
_entity_poly.pdbx_seq_one_letter_code
_entity_poly.pdbx_strand_id
1 'polypeptide(L)'
;MNPCKQSFPSKATALVSVALFSIALVSISWAAVADACQVPVFRYALERWPADNYELVVLHDGPLGDAESKLVEHLRASDHQSSVSANCGVRLIEAATLQDEQLKSAWAKHGKSGKPVLVSLYPVTAQEVPDRLIAAAPLNSESVGNLVDSPIRQEIAKRLVGGESAVWIFVPCGDPKQDEVALGNLTRFVQQNEQSLELPEQEEVEDEQALLEQSAIDLRLDFSILTLRRDDPAEQFLLKMLLASEPDLEGLDQPMAFPVLGRGRVLYALVGKGISELTIGLASRFIIGPCSCQVKNQNPGFDLLMAVDWEKKIGTAKLSDPLPETSAAPVLLTIPPGRNAK
;
A
#
# COMPACT_ATOMS: atom_id res chain seq x y z
N MET A 1 -7.61 -72.80 -17.77
CA MET A 1 -8.43 -73.83 -17.11
C MET A 1 -8.80 -73.34 -15.72
N ASN A 2 -10.04 -73.61 -15.31
CA ASN A 2 -10.87 -72.84 -14.39
C ASN A 2 -10.42 -72.74 -12.92
N PRO A 3 -10.84 -71.67 -12.20
CA PRO A 3 -10.66 -71.49 -10.76
C PRO A 3 -11.81 -72.13 -9.96
N CYS A 4 -11.53 -72.52 -8.72
CA CYS A 4 -12.52 -73.07 -7.78
C CYS A 4 -13.03 -71.99 -6.83
N LYS A 5 -14.36 -71.96 -6.62
CA LYS A 5 -15.12 -70.98 -5.83
C LYS A 5 -15.77 -71.64 -4.61
N GLN A 6 -15.78 -70.88 -3.50
CA GLN A 6 -16.87 -70.62 -2.55
C GLN A 6 -17.34 -71.72 -1.56
N SER A 7 -17.43 -71.37 -0.27
CA SER A 7 -18.70 -70.91 0.36
C SER A 7 -18.55 -70.55 1.86
N PHE A 8 -19.40 -69.62 2.33
CA PHE A 8 -19.53 -69.06 3.69
C PHE A 8 -20.55 -69.83 4.55
N PRO A 9 -20.59 -69.61 5.89
CA PRO A 9 -21.73 -68.91 6.54
C PRO A 9 -21.26 -67.90 7.63
N SER A 10 -21.84 -66.70 7.86
CA SER A 10 -23.17 -66.27 8.37
C SER A 10 -23.32 -66.16 9.91
N LYS A 11 -23.36 -64.90 10.40
CA LYS A 11 -24.16 -64.25 11.49
C LYS A 11 -24.02 -64.78 12.94
N ALA A 12 -23.48 -64.03 13.93
CA ALA A 12 -23.96 -62.81 14.63
C ALA A 12 -24.93 -63.07 15.81
N THR A 13 -24.53 -62.81 17.06
CA THR A 13 -25.37 -62.26 18.17
C THR A 13 -24.59 -62.02 19.48
N ALA A 14 -24.66 -60.81 20.05
CA ALA A 14 -24.69 -60.49 21.50
C ALA A 14 -25.05 -58.99 21.68
N LEU A 15 -26.30 -58.66 22.08
CA LEU A 15 -26.71 -58.08 23.39
C LEU A 15 -26.04 -56.70 23.67
N VAL A 16 -26.65 -55.49 23.61
CA VAL A 16 -27.88 -54.90 24.22
C VAL A 16 -27.88 -55.17 25.75
N SER A 17 -27.76 -54.22 26.70
CA SER A 17 -28.28 -52.84 26.80
C SER A 17 -27.85 -52.11 28.11
N VAL A 18 -27.97 -50.76 28.13
CA VAL A 18 -28.28 -49.84 29.28
C VAL A 18 -27.12 -49.55 30.27
N ALA A 19 -26.67 -48.29 30.55
CA ALA A 19 -27.45 -47.17 31.11
C ALA A 19 -26.75 -45.77 31.06
N LEU A 20 -27.56 -44.71 30.90
CA LEU A 20 -27.45 -43.31 31.43
C LEU A 20 -26.34 -42.40 30.86
N PHE A 21 -26.53 -41.53 29.86
CA PHE A 21 -27.34 -40.28 29.76
C PHE A 21 -27.21 -39.28 30.93
N SER A 22 -26.77 -38.06 30.57
CA SER A 22 -26.82 -36.78 31.31
C SER A 22 -25.52 -36.33 32.00
N ILE A 23 -24.69 -35.59 31.24
CA ILE A 23 -24.12 -34.26 31.54
C ILE A 23 -23.23 -33.94 30.32
N ALA A 24 -23.87 -33.61 29.20
CA ALA A 24 -23.23 -32.84 28.15
C ALA A 24 -23.64 -31.39 28.39
N LEU A 25 -23.06 -30.80 29.45
CA LEU A 25 -23.13 -29.35 29.65
C LEU A 25 -22.32 -28.72 28.52
N VAL A 26 -23.02 -28.41 27.44
CA VAL A 26 -23.03 -27.12 26.74
C VAL A 26 -21.88 -26.19 27.18
N SER A 27 -20.67 -26.50 26.73
CA SER A 27 -19.61 -25.50 26.60
C SER A 27 -19.88 -24.77 25.29
N ILE A 28 -20.81 -23.81 25.32
CA ILE A 28 -20.86 -22.77 24.29
C ILE A 28 -19.55 -22.00 24.46
N SER A 29 -18.55 -22.40 23.69
CA SER A 29 -17.42 -21.54 23.39
C SER A 29 -18.01 -20.31 22.73
N TRP A 30 -18.13 -19.22 23.48
CA TRP A 30 -18.03 -17.88 22.94
C TRP A 30 -16.64 -17.80 22.28
N ALA A 31 -16.53 -18.32 21.07
CA ALA A 31 -15.63 -17.71 20.12
C ALA A 31 -16.20 -16.30 19.97
N ALA A 32 -15.54 -15.31 20.57
CA ALA A 32 -15.69 -13.95 20.09
C ALA A 32 -15.45 -14.05 18.59
N VAL A 33 -16.52 -13.92 17.81
CA VAL A 33 -16.41 -13.70 16.39
C VAL A 33 -15.62 -12.41 16.35
N ALA A 34 -14.35 -12.49 15.98
CA ALA A 34 -13.59 -11.27 15.72
C ALA A 34 -14.35 -10.63 14.57
N ASP A 35 -15.12 -9.58 14.86
CA ASP A 35 -15.86 -8.84 13.86
C ASP A 35 -14.85 -8.40 12.81
N ALA A 36 -14.90 -9.10 11.68
CA ALA A 36 -14.08 -8.75 10.53
C ALA A 36 -14.61 -7.39 10.09
N CYS A 37 -13.79 -6.36 10.24
CA CYS A 37 -14.12 -5.01 9.86
C CYS A 37 -14.62 -4.99 8.41
N GLN A 38 -15.91 -4.77 8.23
CA GLN A 38 -16.53 -4.69 6.90
C GLN A 38 -16.17 -3.40 6.17
N VAL A 39 -15.37 -2.53 6.79
CA VAL A 39 -14.89 -1.30 6.16
C VAL A 39 -14.03 -1.66 4.94
N PRO A 40 -14.34 -1.09 3.77
CA PRO A 40 -13.51 -1.26 2.57
C PRO A 40 -12.06 -0.85 2.79
N VAL A 41 -11.11 -1.58 2.19
CA VAL A 41 -9.67 -1.29 2.30
C VAL A 41 -9.35 0.18 1.97
N PHE A 42 -9.92 0.74 0.90
CA PHE A 42 -9.64 2.12 0.51
C PHE A 42 -10.08 3.16 1.56
N ARG A 43 -11.24 2.94 2.20
CA ARG A 43 -11.75 3.81 3.28
C ARG A 43 -10.87 3.69 4.50
N TYR A 44 -10.58 2.46 4.93
CA TYR A 44 -9.71 2.23 6.09
C TYR A 44 -8.31 2.82 5.85
N ALA A 45 -7.75 2.63 4.66
CA ALA A 45 -6.46 3.18 4.27
C ALA A 45 -6.46 4.71 4.31
N LEU A 46 -7.51 5.37 3.83
CA LEU A 46 -7.61 6.83 3.89
C LEU A 46 -7.73 7.30 5.34
N GLU A 47 -8.65 6.74 6.11
CA GLU A 47 -8.96 7.25 7.44
C GLU A 47 -7.83 6.94 8.45
N ARG A 48 -7.20 5.75 8.34
CA ARG A 48 -6.45 5.12 9.45
C ARG A 48 -5.02 4.76 9.16
N TRP A 49 -4.62 4.63 7.90
CA TRP A 49 -3.21 4.37 7.56
C TRP A 49 -2.49 5.70 7.37
N PRO A 50 -1.66 6.16 8.33
CA PRO A 50 -0.85 7.35 8.12
C PRO A 50 0.08 7.13 6.93
N ALA A 51 0.38 8.18 6.18
CA ALA A 51 1.35 8.10 5.09
C ALA A 51 2.74 7.78 5.66
N ASP A 52 3.47 6.86 5.03
CA ASP A 52 4.81 6.48 5.49
C ASP A 52 5.83 7.57 5.21
N ASN A 53 6.75 7.80 6.16
CA ASN A 53 7.76 8.84 6.03
C ASN A 53 8.97 8.37 5.23
N TYR A 54 9.21 9.03 4.11
CA TYR A 54 10.40 8.87 3.30
C TYR A 54 11.64 9.39 4.02
N GLU A 55 12.81 8.85 3.70
CA GLU A 55 14.07 9.30 4.25
C GLU A 55 14.87 10.01 3.16
N LEU A 56 15.08 11.31 3.33
CA LEU A 56 15.90 12.14 2.46
C LEU A 56 17.25 12.37 3.14
N VAL A 57 18.32 11.96 2.47
CA VAL A 57 19.68 12.07 2.98
C VAL A 57 20.48 13.04 2.11
N VAL A 58 20.92 14.14 2.71
CA VAL A 58 21.86 15.08 2.08
C VAL A 58 23.28 14.67 2.46
N LEU A 59 23.99 14.15 1.47
CA LEU A 59 25.40 13.78 1.57
C LEU A 59 26.27 14.98 1.21
N HIS A 60 27.27 15.29 2.03
CA HIS A 60 28.16 16.45 1.84
C HIS A 60 29.59 16.16 2.32
N ASP A 61 30.60 16.85 1.80
CA ASP A 61 32.01 16.71 2.21
C ASP A 61 32.57 17.94 2.95
N GLY A 62 31.69 18.86 3.35
CA GLY A 62 32.03 20.10 4.02
C GLY A 62 30.77 20.90 4.38
N PRO A 63 30.91 22.15 4.83
CA PRO A 63 29.75 23.00 5.09
C PRO A 63 28.94 23.24 3.81
N LEU A 64 27.62 23.24 3.93
CA LEU A 64 26.72 23.61 2.85
C LEU A 64 26.82 25.13 2.60
N GLY A 65 26.80 25.55 1.34
CA GLY A 65 26.66 26.95 0.98
C GLY A 65 25.26 27.49 1.29
N ASP A 66 25.09 28.80 1.17
CA ASP A 66 23.81 29.47 1.48
C ASP A 66 22.64 28.96 0.63
N ALA A 67 22.89 28.67 -0.64
CA ALA A 67 21.86 28.16 -1.56
C ALA A 67 21.41 26.74 -1.16
N GLU A 68 22.34 25.86 -0.85
CA GLU A 68 22.08 24.48 -0.43
C GLU A 68 21.41 24.43 0.95
N SER A 69 21.84 25.29 1.87
CA SER A 69 21.23 25.41 3.20
C SER A 69 19.75 25.81 3.09
N LYS A 70 19.41 26.77 2.22
CA LYS A 70 18.01 27.14 1.95
C LYS A 70 17.20 26.00 1.35
N LEU A 71 17.80 25.17 0.50
CA LEU A 71 17.13 23.99 -0.06
C LEU A 71 16.86 22.93 1.02
N VAL A 72 17.81 22.70 1.93
CA VAL A 72 17.61 21.82 3.09
C VAL A 72 16.52 22.36 4.02
N GLU A 73 16.52 23.66 4.29
CA GLU A 73 15.46 24.31 5.08
C GLU A 73 14.09 24.16 4.41
N HIS A 74 14.02 24.30 3.08
CA HIS A 74 12.78 24.08 2.35
C HIS A 74 12.29 22.64 2.49
N LEU A 75 13.16 21.64 2.34
CA LEU A 75 12.81 20.23 2.55
C LEU A 75 12.35 19.96 3.99
N ARG A 76 12.99 20.58 5.00
CA ARG A 76 12.60 20.45 6.41
C ARG A 76 11.31 21.19 6.77
N ALA A 77 11.02 22.33 6.14
CA ALA A 77 9.76 23.02 6.32
C ALA A 77 8.58 22.20 5.76
N SER A 78 8.86 21.35 4.77
CA SER A 78 7.94 20.33 4.29
C SER A 78 7.82 19.12 5.24
N ASP A 79 8.73 18.91 6.19
CA ASP A 79 8.75 17.76 7.11
C ASP A 79 7.63 17.88 8.16
N HIS A 80 7.47 19.03 8.84
CA HIS A 80 6.44 19.21 9.86
C HIS A 80 6.04 20.70 10.06
N GLN A 81 4.73 20.99 10.16
CA GLN A 81 4.08 22.29 10.50
C GLN A 81 3.65 23.23 9.36
N SER A 82 3.66 22.80 8.10
CA SER A 82 3.01 23.52 6.99
C SER A 82 1.70 22.82 6.59
N SER A 83 0.71 23.55 6.08
CA SER A 83 -0.52 22.99 5.49
C SER A 83 -0.29 22.17 4.20
N VAL A 84 0.98 21.91 3.87
CA VAL A 84 1.53 21.23 2.69
C VAL A 84 2.76 20.38 3.11
N SER A 85 2.78 19.82 4.33
CA SER A 85 3.89 18.97 4.77
C SER A 85 3.92 17.68 3.95
N ALA A 86 5.07 17.38 3.33
CA ALA A 86 5.35 16.10 2.71
C ALA A 86 5.68 15.04 3.76
N ASN A 87 5.31 13.79 3.50
CA ASN A 87 5.69 12.63 4.32
C ASN A 87 7.16 12.27 4.12
N CYS A 88 8.09 13.13 4.53
CA CYS A 88 9.52 12.90 4.42
C CYS A 88 10.33 13.57 5.54
N GLY A 89 11.37 12.88 6.01
CA GLY A 89 12.34 13.40 6.98
C GLY A 89 13.71 13.66 6.35
N VAL A 90 14.39 14.74 6.75
CA VAL A 90 15.68 15.16 6.17
C VAL A 90 16.85 14.95 7.13
N ARG A 91 17.85 14.17 6.70
CA ARG A 91 19.12 13.93 7.41
C ARG A 91 20.30 14.50 6.63
N LEU A 92 21.27 15.06 7.33
CA LEU A 92 22.56 15.46 6.75
C LEU A 92 23.62 14.48 7.24
N ILE A 93 24.41 13.96 6.31
CA ILE A 93 25.49 13.03 6.64
C ILE A 93 26.75 13.46 5.90
N GLU A 94 27.83 13.60 6.66
CA GLU A 94 29.14 13.87 6.10
C GLU A 94 29.68 12.61 5.39
N ALA A 95 30.10 12.75 4.14
CA ALA A 95 30.53 11.66 3.28
C ALA A 95 31.67 10.83 3.90
N ALA A 96 32.56 11.47 4.66
CA ALA A 96 33.66 10.81 5.37
C ALA A 96 33.19 9.88 6.51
N THR A 97 31.97 10.05 7.00
CA THR A 97 31.39 9.28 8.10
C THR A 97 30.46 8.15 7.64
N LEU A 98 30.25 8.03 6.33
CA LEU A 98 29.35 7.04 5.76
C LEU A 98 29.77 5.62 6.12
N GLN A 99 28.81 4.85 6.65
CA GLN A 99 28.96 3.43 6.92
C GLN A 99 28.16 2.58 5.93
N ASP A 100 27.00 3.08 5.51
CA ASP A 100 26.11 2.44 4.55
C ASP A 100 26.74 2.39 3.14
N GLU A 101 26.89 1.18 2.59
CA GLU A 101 27.54 0.95 1.29
C GLU A 101 26.74 1.54 0.12
N GLN A 102 25.41 1.58 0.22
CA GLN A 102 24.56 2.14 -0.80
C GLN A 102 24.69 3.66 -0.86
N LEU A 103 24.75 4.33 0.30
CA LEU A 103 25.03 5.76 0.38
C LEU A 103 26.45 6.10 -0.07
N LYS A 104 27.45 5.24 0.23
CA LYS A 104 28.82 5.40 -0.29
C LYS A 104 28.84 5.32 -1.82
N SER A 105 28.13 4.36 -2.40
CA SER A 105 28.00 4.21 -3.85
C SER A 105 27.33 5.42 -4.49
N ALA A 106 26.24 5.92 -3.89
CA ALA A 106 25.57 7.14 -4.33
C ALA A 106 26.50 8.35 -4.29
N TRP A 107 27.25 8.54 -3.20
CA TRP A 107 28.26 9.60 -3.08
C TRP A 107 29.38 9.45 -4.12
N ALA A 108 29.93 8.25 -4.32
CA ALA A 108 31.00 8.02 -5.28
C ALA A 108 30.58 8.35 -6.73
N LYS A 109 29.31 8.08 -7.06
CA LYS A 109 28.75 8.32 -8.40
C LYS A 109 28.36 9.78 -8.65
N HIS A 110 27.77 10.44 -7.65
CA HIS A 110 27.14 11.76 -7.82
C HIS A 110 27.86 12.90 -7.08
N GLY A 111 28.53 12.58 -5.97
CA GLY A 111 29.18 13.53 -5.08
C GLY A 111 30.55 13.95 -5.58
N LYS A 112 30.87 15.23 -5.35
CA LYS A 112 32.20 15.83 -5.55
C LYS A 112 32.38 16.93 -4.51
N SER A 113 33.61 17.43 -4.39
CA SER A 113 33.86 18.46 -3.40
C SER A 113 33.06 19.73 -3.64
N GLY A 114 32.37 20.19 -2.58
CA GLY A 114 31.44 21.32 -2.63
C GLY A 114 30.19 21.07 -3.48
N LYS A 115 29.86 19.80 -3.76
CA LYS A 115 28.66 19.40 -4.52
C LYS A 115 27.87 18.35 -3.72
N PRO A 116 26.99 18.79 -2.81
CA PRO A 116 26.17 17.89 -2.03
C PRO A 116 25.20 17.09 -2.90
N VAL A 117 24.87 15.88 -2.44
CA VAL A 117 23.98 14.94 -3.13
C VAL A 117 22.74 14.74 -2.27
N LEU A 118 21.56 14.86 -2.87
CA LEU A 118 20.29 14.46 -2.29
C LEU A 118 20.00 13.01 -2.68
N VAL A 119 19.96 12.14 -1.68
CA VAL A 119 19.57 10.73 -1.80
C VAL A 119 18.17 10.57 -1.25
N SER A 120 17.30 9.90 -1.99
CA SER A 120 15.91 9.64 -1.61
C SER A 120 15.72 8.14 -1.38
N LEU A 121 15.24 7.79 -0.20
CA LEU A 121 15.01 6.41 0.20
C LEU A 121 13.54 6.17 0.52
N TYR A 122 13.06 5.00 0.14
CA TYR A 122 11.77 4.49 0.59
C TYR A 122 11.71 4.39 2.12
N PRO A 123 10.51 4.52 2.72
CA PRO A 123 10.31 4.27 4.14
C PRO A 123 10.80 2.88 4.55
N VAL A 124 11.29 2.75 5.79
CA VAL A 124 11.69 1.44 6.35
C VAL A 124 10.52 0.45 6.47
N THR A 125 9.28 0.97 6.45
CA THR A 125 8.04 0.20 6.53
C THR A 125 7.61 -0.39 5.18
N ALA A 126 8.19 0.06 4.07
CA ALA A 126 7.91 -0.46 2.73
C ALA A 126 8.64 -1.80 2.49
N GLN A 127 8.28 -2.83 3.26
CA GLN A 127 8.99 -4.12 3.32
C GLN A 127 8.96 -4.92 2.00
N GLU A 128 8.01 -4.63 1.12
CA GLU A 128 7.90 -5.28 -0.20
C GLU A 128 8.84 -4.67 -1.23
N VAL A 129 9.39 -3.48 -0.97
CA VAL A 129 10.38 -2.86 -1.86
C VAL A 129 11.74 -3.51 -1.61
N PRO A 130 12.39 -4.07 -2.65
CA PRO A 130 13.63 -4.84 -2.52
C PRO A 130 14.84 -3.96 -2.18
N ASP A 131 14.86 -2.74 -2.71
CA ASP A 131 15.92 -1.75 -2.53
C ASP A 131 15.29 -0.41 -2.10
N ARG A 132 15.72 0.12 -0.96
CA ARG A 132 15.21 1.40 -0.48
C ARG A 132 15.64 2.58 -1.34
N LEU A 133 16.74 2.50 -2.10
CA LEU A 133 17.23 3.63 -2.89
C LEU A 133 16.35 3.90 -4.12
N ILE A 134 15.69 5.06 -4.11
CA ILE A 134 14.88 5.52 -5.24
C ILE A 134 15.76 6.28 -6.24
N ALA A 135 16.52 7.25 -5.72
CA ALA A 135 17.30 8.16 -6.54
C ALA A 135 18.42 8.81 -5.74
N ALA A 136 19.51 9.12 -6.45
CA ALA A 136 20.54 10.05 -6.01
C ALA A 136 20.70 11.14 -7.07
N ALA A 137 20.64 12.41 -6.65
CA ALA A 137 20.74 13.57 -7.53
C ALA A 137 21.53 14.71 -6.85
N PRO A 138 22.11 15.66 -7.61
CA PRO A 138 22.69 16.86 -7.02
C PRO A 138 21.65 17.62 -6.19
N LEU A 139 22.03 18.15 -5.03
CA LEU A 139 21.17 19.04 -4.25
C LEU A 139 21.07 20.40 -4.96
N ASN A 140 19.97 20.62 -5.68
CA ASN A 140 19.67 21.87 -6.38
C ASN A 140 18.14 22.08 -6.42
N SER A 141 17.71 23.25 -6.88
CA SER A 141 16.28 23.62 -6.92
C SER A 141 15.42 22.70 -7.79
N GLU A 142 15.98 22.15 -8.87
CA GLU A 142 15.26 21.25 -9.78
C GLU A 142 15.00 19.89 -9.11
N SER A 143 16.04 19.27 -8.54
CA SER A 143 15.93 18.00 -7.81
C SER A 143 14.97 18.12 -6.63
N VAL A 144 15.05 19.23 -5.88
CA VAL A 144 14.16 19.48 -4.74
C VAL A 144 12.72 19.73 -5.21
N GLY A 145 12.53 20.54 -6.25
CA GLY A 145 11.21 20.85 -6.80
C GLY A 145 10.46 19.60 -7.26
N ASN A 146 11.08 18.76 -8.10
CA ASN A 146 10.50 17.50 -8.59
C ASN A 146 10.24 16.48 -7.46
N LEU A 147 11.03 16.54 -6.38
CA LEU A 147 10.86 15.65 -5.24
C LEU A 147 9.65 16.03 -4.40
N VAL A 148 9.52 17.31 -4.03
CA VAL A 148 8.45 17.77 -3.12
C VAL A 148 7.12 17.96 -3.84
N ASP A 149 7.15 18.26 -5.14
CA ASP A 149 5.97 18.56 -5.93
C ASP A 149 5.85 17.70 -7.20
N SER A 150 4.63 17.42 -7.60
CA SER A 150 4.27 16.68 -8.81
C SER A 150 2.81 16.96 -9.15
N PRO A 151 2.53 17.48 -10.36
CA PRO A 151 1.17 17.67 -10.84
C PRO A 151 0.29 16.42 -10.71
N ILE A 152 0.82 15.23 -11.03
CA ILE A 152 0.09 13.97 -10.91
C ILE A 152 -0.16 13.62 -9.44
N ARG A 153 0.81 13.77 -8.54
CA ARG A 153 0.58 13.53 -7.10
C ARG A 153 -0.45 14.50 -6.53
N GLN A 154 -0.45 15.76 -6.95
CA GLN A 154 -1.49 16.73 -6.56
C GLN A 154 -2.88 16.31 -7.05
N GLU A 155 -3.00 15.88 -8.31
CA GLU A 155 -4.28 15.43 -8.87
C GLU A 155 -4.76 14.13 -8.22
N ILE A 156 -3.86 13.18 -7.91
CA ILE A 156 -4.18 11.98 -7.10
C ILE A 156 -4.76 12.40 -5.76
N ALA A 157 -4.09 13.29 -5.02
CA ALA A 157 -4.56 13.76 -3.72
C ALA A 157 -5.96 14.38 -3.82
N LYS A 158 -6.17 15.23 -4.83
CA LYS A 158 -7.46 15.88 -5.09
C LYS A 158 -8.57 14.85 -5.35
N ARG A 159 -8.31 13.80 -6.13
CA ARG A 159 -9.29 12.76 -6.47
C ARG A 159 -9.61 11.84 -5.30
N LEU A 160 -8.60 11.40 -4.55
CA LEU A 160 -8.78 10.57 -3.34
C LEU A 160 -9.54 11.35 -2.25
N VAL A 161 -9.18 12.62 -2.02
CA VAL A 161 -9.94 13.50 -1.11
C VAL A 161 -11.33 13.82 -1.68
N GLY A 162 -11.49 13.80 -3.00
CA GLY A 162 -12.76 14.00 -3.68
C GLY A 162 -13.71 12.80 -3.63
N GLY A 163 -13.32 11.70 -2.98
CA GLY A 163 -14.19 10.55 -2.76
C GLY A 163 -13.82 9.29 -3.52
N GLU A 164 -12.85 9.34 -4.44
CA GLU A 164 -12.54 8.19 -5.30
C GLU A 164 -11.93 7.03 -4.53
N SER A 165 -12.32 5.80 -4.88
CA SER A 165 -11.80 4.58 -4.26
C SER A 165 -10.33 4.33 -4.60
N ALA A 166 -9.96 4.59 -5.86
CA ALA A 166 -8.57 4.56 -6.28
C ALA A 166 -8.32 5.37 -7.56
N VAL A 167 -7.10 5.86 -7.69
CA VAL A 167 -6.58 6.49 -8.90
C VAL A 167 -5.52 5.59 -9.49
N TRP A 168 -5.69 5.19 -10.75
CA TRP A 168 -4.73 4.37 -11.48
C TRP A 168 -3.73 5.26 -12.23
N ILE A 169 -2.43 5.09 -11.95
CA ILE A 169 -1.39 5.71 -12.76
C ILE A 169 -1.07 4.78 -13.93
N PHE A 170 -1.23 5.26 -15.15
CA PHE A 170 -0.81 4.57 -16.37
C PHE A 170 0.50 5.15 -16.90
N VAL A 171 1.52 4.31 -17.08
CA VAL A 171 2.83 4.70 -17.60
C VAL A 171 3.02 4.06 -18.98
N PRO A 172 2.96 4.82 -20.09
CA PRO A 172 3.23 4.29 -21.42
C PRO A 172 4.72 3.91 -21.56
N CYS A 173 5.04 2.94 -22.41
CA CYS A 173 6.43 2.60 -22.77
C CYS A 173 6.96 3.34 -23.99
N GLY A 174 6.10 4.02 -24.76
CA GLY A 174 6.49 4.75 -25.97
C GLY A 174 6.32 3.94 -27.26
N ASP A 175 5.88 2.68 -27.19
CA ASP A 175 5.36 1.93 -28.34
C ASP A 175 3.85 2.21 -28.48
N PRO A 176 3.41 2.94 -29.53
CA PRO A 176 2.02 3.34 -29.66
C PRO A 176 1.03 2.18 -29.67
N LYS A 177 1.40 1.01 -30.22
CA LYS A 177 0.50 -0.14 -30.29
C LYS A 177 0.35 -0.80 -28.93
N GLN A 178 1.45 -0.95 -28.19
CA GLN A 178 1.41 -1.53 -26.85
C GLN A 178 0.67 -0.61 -25.89
N ASP A 179 0.95 0.70 -25.96
CA ASP A 179 0.33 1.71 -25.11
C ASP A 179 -1.18 1.82 -25.36
N GLU A 180 -1.60 1.83 -26.63
CA GLU A 180 -3.03 1.89 -26.99
C GLU A 180 -3.79 0.66 -26.47
N VAL A 181 -3.23 -0.54 -26.65
CA VAL A 181 -3.85 -1.79 -26.17
C VAL A 181 -3.95 -1.81 -24.65
N ALA A 182 -2.87 -1.44 -23.96
CA ALA A 182 -2.83 -1.46 -22.49
C ALA A 182 -3.77 -0.41 -21.88
N LEU A 183 -3.76 0.82 -22.38
CA LEU A 183 -4.66 1.87 -21.90
C LEU A 183 -6.13 1.54 -22.21
N GLY A 184 -6.40 0.96 -23.40
CA GLY A 184 -7.73 0.49 -23.77
C GLY A 184 -8.25 -0.59 -22.83
N ASN A 185 -7.42 -1.58 -22.49
CA ASN A 185 -7.74 -2.60 -21.50
C ASN A 185 -7.99 -1.99 -20.11
N LEU A 186 -7.07 -1.14 -19.64
CA LEU A 186 -7.19 -0.51 -18.32
C LEU A 186 -8.50 0.27 -18.22
N THR A 187 -8.77 1.15 -19.18
CA THR A 187 -9.99 1.96 -19.23
C THR A 187 -11.24 1.09 -19.22
N ARG A 188 -11.28 0.07 -20.09
CA ARG A 188 -12.43 -0.84 -20.18
C ARG A 188 -12.70 -1.56 -18.87
N PHE A 189 -11.70 -2.20 -18.28
CA PHE A 189 -11.91 -3.06 -17.12
C PHE A 189 -12.08 -2.27 -15.82
N VAL A 190 -11.46 -1.09 -15.70
CA VAL A 190 -11.73 -0.16 -14.60
C VAL A 190 -13.20 0.28 -14.63
N GLN A 191 -13.72 0.72 -15.78
CA GLN A 191 -15.12 1.10 -15.94
C GLN A 191 -16.09 -0.06 -15.67
N GLN A 192 -15.75 -1.27 -16.14
CA GLN A 192 -16.57 -2.45 -15.87
C GLN A 192 -16.61 -2.79 -14.38
N ASN A 193 -15.49 -2.69 -13.68
CA ASN A 193 -15.44 -2.95 -12.23
C ASN A 193 -16.21 -1.89 -11.45
N GLU A 194 -16.16 -0.63 -11.85
CA GLU A 194 -16.94 0.45 -11.23
C GLU A 194 -18.45 0.17 -11.28
N GLN A 195 -18.92 -0.43 -12.37
CA GLN A 195 -20.34 -0.74 -12.59
C GLN A 195 -20.82 -2.04 -11.96
N SER A 196 -19.90 -2.98 -11.67
CA SER A 196 -20.26 -4.36 -11.33
C SER A 196 -19.79 -4.82 -9.95
N LEU A 197 -18.85 -4.12 -9.34
CA LEU A 197 -18.44 -4.40 -7.97
C LEU A 197 -19.39 -3.73 -6.99
N GLU A 198 -19.55 -4.35 -5.83
CA GLU A 198 -20.36 -3.87 -4.73
C GLU A 198 -19.49 -3.71 -3.50
N LEU A 199 -19.74 -2.66 -2.73
CA LEU A 199 -19.08 -2.48 -1.44
C LEU A 199 -19.59 -3.56 -0.46
N PRO A 200 -18.74 -4.04 0.46
CA PRO A 200 -19.17 -4.91 1.55
C PRO A 200 -20.37 -4.33 2.29
N GLU A 201 -21.29 -5.20 2.71
CA GLU A 201 -22.40 -4.83 3.58
C GLU A 201 -21.85 -4.28 4.89
N GLN A 202 -22.21 -3.04 5.22
CA GLN A 202 -21.90 -2.43 6.51
C GLN A 202 -23.00 -2.83 7.50
N GLU A 203 -22.64 -3.26 8.70
CA GLU A 203 -23.62 -3.43 9.77
C GLU A 203 -24.15 -2.06 10.17
N GLU A 204 -25.47 -1.90 10.28
CA GLU A 204 -26.10 -0.65 10.74
C GLU A 204 -25.61 -0.34 12.16
N VAL A 205 -24.71 0.64 12.29
CA VAL A 205 -24.23 1.08 13.61
C VAL A 205 -25.15 2.20 14.12
N GLU A 206 -25.51 2.18 15.41
CA GLU A 206 -26.13 3.34 16.05
C GLU A 206 -25.22 4.58 15.81
N ASP A 207 -25.81 5.68 15.33
CA ASP A 207 -25.14 6.92 14.91
C ASP A 207 -24.34 6.91 13.58
N GLU A 208 -24.36 5.84 12.78
CA GLU A 208 -23.67 5.80 11.47
C GLU A 208 -24.11 6.92 10.53
N GLN A 209 -25.43 7.19 10.46
CA GLN A 209 -25.98 8.27 9.66
C GLN A 209 -25.45 9.65 10.11
N ALA A 210 -25.32 9.87 11.42
CA ALA A 210 -24.78 11.11 11.97
C ALA A 210 -23.28 11.25 11.71
N LEU A 211 -22.52 10.14 11.72
CA LEU A 211 -21.11 10.09 11.33
C LEU A 211 -20.91 10.36 9.84
N LEU A 212 -21.75 9.80 8.98
CA LEU A 212 -21.76 10.05 7.54
C LEU A 212 -22.02 11.54 7.23
N GLU A 213 -22.99 12.15 7.91
CA GLU A 213 -23.29 13.60 7.77
C GLU A 213 -22.15 14.50 8.26
N GLN A 214 -21.30 14.01 9.18
CA GLN A 214 -20.13 14.72 9.69
C GLN A 214 -18.85 14.42 8.91
N SER A 215 -18.85 13.39 8.05
CA SER A 215 -17.69 13.03 7.23
C SER A 215 -17.36 14.16 6.25
N ALA A 216 -16.11 14.59 6.22
CA ALA A 216 -15.65 15.60 5.28
C ALA A 216 -15.52 15.04 3.85
N ILE A 217 -15.46 13.72 3.70
CA ILE A 217 -15.21 13.03 2.44
C ILE A 217 -16.34 12.02 2.19
N ASP A 218 -17.05 12.23 1.10
CA ASP A 218 -18.07 11.30 0.58
C ASP A 218 -17.38 10.27 -0.32
N LEU A 219 -16.99 9.15 0.28
CA LEU A 219 -16.30 8.07 -0.43
C LEU A 219 -17.28 7.25 -1.27
N ARG A 220 -16.89 7.02 -2.53
CA ARG A 220 -17.67 6.29 -3.51
C ARG A 220 -16.83 5.24 -4.22
N LEU A 221 -17.51 4.21 -4.72
CA LEU A 221 -16.92 3.25 -5.66
C LEU A 221 -16.74 3.97 -7.00
N ASP A 222 -15.56 4.56 -7.19
CA ASP A 222 -15.18 5.35 -8.34
C ASP A 222 -13.68 5.15 -8.57
N PHE A 223 -13.31 4.97 -9.83
CA PHE A 223 -11.94 4.73 -10.24
C PHE A 223 -11.59 5.62 -11.42
N SER A 224 -10.46 6.32 -11.31
CA SER A 224 -9.98 7.16 -12.41
C SER A 224 -8.59 6.74 -12.88
N ILE A 225 -8.20 7.23 -14.06
CA ILE A 225 -6.88 6.97 -14.65
C ILE A 225 -6.16 8.31 -14.85
N LEU A 226 -4.86 8.33 -14.56
CA LEU A 226 -3.94 9.42 -14.85
C LEU A 226 -2.74 8.87 -15.64
N THR A 227 -2.42 9.50 -16.77
CA THR A 227 -1.27 9.10 -17.57
C THR A 227 -0.01 9.83 -17.11
N LEU A 228 0.97 9.08 -16.65
CA LEU A 228 2.33 9.54 -16.33
C LEU A 228 3.25 9.28 -17.52
N ARG A 229 3.60 10.33 -18.25
CA ARG A 229 4.55 10.22 -19.36
C ARG A 229 5.98 10.09 -18.84
N ARG A 230 6.75 9.16 -19.42
CA ARG A 230 8.16 8.93 -19.05
C ARG A 230 9.07 10.13 -19.31
N ASP A 231 8.72 10.95 -20.30
CA ASP A 231 9.49 12.12 -20.72
C ASP A 231 9.01 13.44 -20.09
N ASP A 232 8.06 13.40 -19.14
CA ASP A 232 7.59 14.61 -18.46
C ASP A 232 8.63 15.07 -17.42
N PRO A 233 9.27 16.24 -17.60
CA PRO A 233 10.31 16.71 -16.69
C PRO A 233 9.81 16.97 -15.26
N ALA A 234 8.53 17.30 -15.08
CA ALA A 234 7.94 17.58 -13.77
C ALA A 234 7.67 16.31 -12.96
N GLU A 235 7.65 15.15 -13.62
CA GLU A 235 7.25 13.88 -13.03
C GLU A 235 8.39 12.87 -12.88
N GLN A 236 9.63 13.30 -13.17
CA GLN A 236 10.78 12.40 -13.18
C GLN A 236 11.02 11.71 -11.83
N PHE A 237 10.72 12.36 -10.72
CA PHE A 237 10.82 11.72 -9.41
C PHE A 237 9.69 10.71 -9.16
N LEU A 238 8.45 11.04 -9.54
CA LEU A 238 7.33 10.10 -9.44
C LEU A 238 7.59 8.84 -10.26
N LEU A 239 8.09 8.99 -11.49
CA LEU A 239 8.46 7.88 -12.34
C LEU A 239 9.52 7.00 -11.67
N LYS A 240 10.58 7.59 -11.11
CA LYS A 240 11.64 6.85 -10.41
C LYS A 240 11.13 6.09 -9.20
N MET A 241 10.20 6.67 -8.43
CA MET A 241 9.54 5.94 -7.35
C MET A 241 8.88 4.68 -7.93
N LEU A 242 7.94 4.83 -8.86
CA LEU A 242 7.20 3.69 -9.42
C LEU A 242 8.11 2.63 -10.07
N LEU A 243 9.20 3.02 -10.74
CA LEU A 243 10.11 2.07 -11.37
C LEU A 243 11.10 1.41 -10.40
N ALA A 244 11.38 2.03 -9.25
CA ALA A 244 12.26 1.47 -8.22
C ALA A 244 11.49 0.62 -7.18
N SER A 245 10.16 0.54 -7.27
CA SER A 245 9.37 -0.20 -6.28
C SER A 245 9.51 -1.72 -6.39
N GLU A 246 9.87 -2.23 -7.57
CA GLU A 246 10.07 -3.65 -7.84
C GLU A 246 11.36 -3.86 -8.66
N PRO A 247 12.07 -5.01 -8.54
CA PRO A 247 13.43 -5.16 -9.03
C PRO A 247 13.65 -4.99 -10.55
N ASP A 248 12.63 -5.23 -11.36
CA ASP A 248 12.73 -5.38 -12.81
C ASP A 248 12.11 -4.22 -13.60
N LEU A 249 11.28 -3.37 -12.97
CA LEU A 249 10.45 -2.40 -13.69
C LEU A 249 11.25 -1.39 -14.51
N GLU A 250 12.37 -0.87 -14.00
CA GLU A 250 13.16 0.15 -14.72
C GLU A 250 13.62 -0.34 -16.11
N GLY A 251 13.87 -1.65 -16.26
CA GLY A 251 14.37 -2.25 -17.51
C GLY A 251 13.29 -2.73 -18.48
N LEU A 252 12.00 -2.59 -18.15
CA LEU A 252 10.91 -3.13 -18.98
C LEU A 252 10.40 -2.09 -19.98
N ASP A 253 10.51 -2.45 -21.28
CA ASP A 253 9.93 -1.69 -22.40
C ASP A 253 8.44 -2.00 -22.60
N GLN A 254 7.67 -1.99 -21.51
CA GLN A 254 6.24 -2.33 -21.50
C GLN A 254 5.42 -1.27 -20.75
N PRO A 255 4.16 -1.04 -21.16
CA PRO A 255 3.28 -0.12 -20.43
C PRO A 255 2.99 -0.68 -19.04
N MET A 256 2.79 0.19 -18.07
CA MET A 256 2.55 -0.19 -16.67
C MET A 256 1.30 0.51 -16.13
N ALA A 257 0.62 -0.12 -15.19
CA ALA A 257 -0.48 0.48 -14.45
C ALA A 257 -0.30 0.24 -12.95
N PHE A 258 -0.55 1.27 -12.14
CA PHE A 258 -0.36 1.25 -10.69
C PHE A 258 -1.60 1.81 -10.00
N PRO A 259 -2.39 0.99 -9.27
CA PRO A 259 -3.53 1.49 -8.50
C PRO A 259 -3.05 2.18 -7.23
N VAL A 260 -3.58 3.38 -6.96
CA VAL A 260 -3.27 4.21 -5.79
C VAL A 260 -4.53 4.45 -4.97
N LEU A 261 -4.48 4.18 -3.67
CA LEU A 261 -5.62 4.30 -2.75
C LEU A 261 -5.24 4.99 -1.43
N GLY A 262 -6.23 5.34 -0.62
CA GLY A 262 -6.03 5.86 0.73
C GLY A 262 -5.21 7.16 0.74
N ARG A 263 -4.12 7.18 1.52
CA ARG A 263 -3.20 8.34 1.60
C ARG A 263 -2.04 8.25 0.61
N GLY A 264 -2.30 7.74 -0.58
CA GLY A 264 -1.28 7.57 -1.63
C GLY A 264 -0.60 6.20 -1.65
N ARG A 265 -1.23 5.15 -1.12
CA ARG A 265 -0.69 3.79 -1.16
C ARG A 265 -0.82 3.18 -2.56
N VAL A 266 0.30 2.84 -3.18
CA VAL A 266 0.42 2.10 -4.43
C VAL A 266 0.48 0.60 -4.12
N LEU A 267 -0.32 -0.25 -4.78
CA LEU A 267 -0.29 -1.70 -4.53
C LEU A 267 0.92 -2.40 -5.19
N TYR A 268 0.85 -2.64 -6.50
CA TYR A 268 1.88 -3.31 -7.29
C TYR A 268 1.71 -2.94 -8.76
N ALA A 269 2.74 -3.15 -9.58
CA ALA A 269 2.70 -2.90 -11.01
C ALA A 269 1.92 -3.97 -11.78
N LEU A 270 1.04 -3.54 -12.69
CA LEU A 270 0.52 -4.39 -13.75
C LEU A 270 1.27 -4.04 -15.03
N VAL A 271 1.99 -5.00 -15.63
CA VAL A 271 2.92 -4.74 -16.73
C VAL A 271 2.49 -5.41 -18.04
N GLY A 272 2.42 -4.64 -19.13
CA GLY A 272 2.16 -5.13 -20.48
C GLY A 272 0.89 -5.97 -20.58
N LYS A 273 1.04 -7.26 -20.92
CA LYS A 273 -0.09 -8.22 -20.99
C LYS A 273 -0.74 -8.49 -19.63
N GLY A 274 -0.06 -8.17 -18.54
CA GLY A 274 -0.60 -8.19 -17.19
C GLY A 274 -1.58 -7.04 -16.92
N ILE A 275 -1.76 -6.07 -17.82
CA ILE A 275 -2.86 -5.10 -17.79
C ILE A 275 -4.08 -5.76 -18.45
N SER A 276 -4.76 -6.60 -17.67
CA SER A 276 -5.80 -7.54 -18.14
C SER A 276 -7.01 -7.55 -17.21
N GLU A 277 -8.13 -8.11 -17.67
CA GLU A 277 -9.36 -8.26 -16.89
C GLU A 277 -9.13 -8.88 -15.51
N LEU A 278 -8.38 -9.99 -15.47
CA LEU A 278 -8.14 -10.73 -14.24
C LEU A 278 -7.41 -9.89 -13.20
N THR A 279 -6.28 -9.30 -13.58
CA THR A 279 -5.40 -8.55 -12.68
C THR A 279 -6.01 -7.22 -12.25
N ILE A 280 -6.65 -6.49 -13.17
CA ILE A 280 -7.38 -5.26 -12.85
C ILE A 280 -8.55 -5.58 -11.91
N GLY A 281 -9.27 -6.66 -12.18
CA GLY A 281 -10.35 -7.15 -11.32
C GLY A 281 -9.88 -7.59 -9.94
N LEU A 282 -8.72 -8.24 -9.82
CA LEU A 282 -8.15 -8.63 -8.53
C LEU A 282 -7.76 -7.40 -7.69
N ALA A 283 -7.06 -6.44 -8.29
CA ALA A 283 -6.71 -5.19 -7.62
C ALA A 283 -7.96 -4.39 -7.21
N SER A 284 -8.94 -4.25 -8.10
CA SER A 284 -10.18 -3.52 -7.81
C SER A 284 -10.96 -4.15 -6.66
N ARG A 285 -11.12 -5.48 -6.66
CA ARG A 285 -11.79 -6.22 -5.58
C ARG A 285 -11.03 -6.13 -4.25
N PHE A 286 -9.70 -6.10 -4.29
CA PHE A 286 -8.91 -5.89 -3.09
C PHE A 286 -9.17 -4.49 -2.49
N ILE A 287 -9.15 -3.45 -3.33
CA ILE A 287 -9.32 -2.05 -2.91
C ILE A 287 -10.68 -1.81 -2.24
N ILE A 288 -11.74 -2.39 -2.81
CA ILE A 288 -13.12 -2.18 -2.34
C ILE A 288 -13.59 -3.25 -1.36
N GLY A 289 -12.86 -4.35 -1.22
CA GLY A 289 -13.20 -5.46 -0.32
C GLY A 289 -12.94 -5.15 1.15
N PRO A 290 -13.36 -6.04 2.08
CA PRO A 290 -13.24 -5.81 3.52
C PRO A 290 -11.77 -5.79 3.96
N CYS A 291 -11.44 -4.89 4.88
CA CYS A 291 -10.08 -4.78 5.42
C CYS A 291 -9.81 -5.87 6.48
N SER A 292 -9.37 -7.04 6.03
CA SER A 292 -9.20 -8.23 6.89
C SER A 292 -8.20 -8.10 8.04
N CYS A 293 -7.12 -7.33 7.87
CA CYS A 293 -6.04 -7.26 8.86
C CYS A 293 -5.96 -5.94 9.59
N GLN A 294 -6.57 -4.84 9.09
CA GLN A 294 -6.48 -3.45 9.58
C GLN A 294 -5.05 -2.88 9.73
N VAL A 295 -4.04 -3.73 9.86
CA VAL A 295 -2.62 -3.45 9.97
C VAL A 295 -2.07 -3.17 8.57
N LYS A 296 -1.71 -1.91 8.34
CA LYS A 296 -1.15 -1.42 7.08
C LYS A 296 -0.05 -2.32 6.51
N ASN A 297 0.94 -2.68 7.33
CA ASN A 297 2.12 -3.44 6.88
C ASN A 297 1.84 -4.91 6.56
N GLN A 298 0.59 -5.37 6.74
CA GLN A 298 0.13 -6.68 6.26
C GLN A 298 -0.67 -6.58 4.94
N ASN A 299 -0.79 -5.38 4.38
CA ASN A 299 -1.38 -5.13 3.08
C ASN A 299 -0.28 -4.85 2.07
N PRO A 300 -0.42 -5.27 0.80
CA PRO A 300 0.60 -5.04 -0.21
C PRO A 300 0.82 -3.56 -0.49
N GLY A 301 2.04 -3.24 -0.93
CA GLY A 301 2.39 -1.96 -1.51
C GLY A 301 3.25 -1.02 -0.65
N PHE A 302 3.39 0.20 -1.18
CA PHE A 302 4.16 1.29 -0.59
C PHE A 302 3.41 2.62 -0.77
N ASP A 303 3.75 3.64 -0.02
CA ASP A 303 3.08 4.95 -0.13
C ASP A 303 3.87 5.90 -1.02
N LEU A 304 3.20 6.77 -1.78
CA LEU A 304 3.85 7.86 -2.52
C LEU A 304 4.38 8.94 -1.55
N LEU A 305 5.46 9.64 -1.95
CA LEU A 305 5.87 10.88 -1.31
C LEU A 305 4.93 12.01 -1.77
N MET A 306 4.06 12.51 -0.89
CA MET A 306 3.03 13.50 -1.20
C MET A 306 3.00 14.63 -0.17
N ALA A 307 2.91 15.87 -0.66
CA ALA A 307 2.80 17.07 0.16
C ALA A 307 1.33 17.40 0.47
N VAL A 308 0.71 16.62 1.37
CA VAL A 308 -0.72 16.71 1.67
C VAL A 308 -0.95 16.66 3.18
N ASP A 309 -1.64 17.67 3.71
CA ASP A 309 -2.15 17.68 5.09
C ASP A 309 -3.38 16.76 5.21
N TRP A 310 -3.14 15.45 5.25
CA TRP A 310 -4.18 14.43 5.27
C TRP A 310 -5.13 14.58 6.45
N GLU A 311 -4.62 14.90 7.65
CA GLU A 311 -5.47 15.06 8.83
C GLU A 311 -6.44 16.24 8.67
N LYS A 312 -5.99 17.37 8.11
CA LYS A 312 -6.89 18.49 7.80
C LYS A 312 -7.92 18.14 6.72
N LYS A 313 -7.54 17.34 5.72
CA LYS A 313 -8.43 16.96 4.61
C LYS A 313 -9.50 15.95 5.03
N ILE A 314 -9.12 14.96 5.85
CA ILE A 314 -10.01 13.90 6.32
C ILE A 314 -10.89 14.40 7.48
N GLY A 315 -10.35 15.24 8.36
CA GLY A 315 -11.05 15.69 9.55
C GLY A 315 -11.11 14.61 10.64
N THR A 316 -12.00 14.82 11.62
CA THR A 316 -12.07 14.00 12.83
C THR A 316 -13.13 12.90 12.77
N ALA A 317 -14.17 13.07 11.96
CA ALA A 317 -15.21 12.05 11.77
C ALA A 317 -14.66 10.93 10.87
N LYS A 318 -14.62 9.70 11.41
CA LYS A 318 -14.12 8.51 10.73
C LYS A 318 -15.11 7.38 10.95
N LEU A 319 -15.48 6.68 9.88
CA LEU A 319 -16.43 5.56 9.94
C LEU A 319 -15.76 4.26 10.38
N SER A 320 -14.48 4.12 10.08
CA SER A 320 -13.69 2.99 10.58
C SER A 320 -13.41 3.13 12.06
N ASP A 321 -13.22 2.00 12.75
CA ASP A 321 -12.81 1.91 14.17
C ASP A 321 -11.30 1.78 14.35
N PRO A 322 -10.70 2.36 15.42
CA PRO A 322 -9.27 2.23 15.71
C PRO A 322 -8.91 0.79 15.97
N LEU A 323 -7.69 0.43 15.56
CA LEU A 323 -7.07 -0.77 16.11
C LEU A 323 -7.15 -0.66 17.65
N PRO A 324 -7.66 -1.68 18.35
CA PRO A 324 -7.72 -1.65 19.80
C PRO A 324 -6.31 -1.44 20.34
N GLU A 325 -6.15 -0.52 21.29
CA GLU A 325 -4.87 -0.31 21.96
C GLU A 325 -4.51 -1.58 22.74
N THR A 326 -3.50 -2.31 22.29
CA THR A 326 -3.01 -3.51 22.96
C THR A 326 -2.28 -3.11 24.25
N SER A 327 -3.02 -2.82 25.32
CA SER A 327 -2.46 -2.52 26.65
C SER A 327 -2.06 -3.77 27.43
N ALA A 328 -2.41 -4.97 26.94
CA ALA A 328 -2.10 -6.22 27.60
C ALA A 328 -0.73 -6.77 27.17
N ALA A 329 0.09 -7.14 28.15
CA ALA A 329 1.33 -7.88 27.90
C ALA A 329 1.04 -9.17 27.11
N PRO A 330 1.92 -9.57 26.17
CA PRO A 330 1.72 -10.77 25.37
C PRO A 330 1.55 -11.99 26.28
N VAL A 331 0.41 -12.68 26.12
CA VAL A 331 0.12 -13.91 26.87
C VAL A 331 0.73 -15.09 26.12
N LEU A 332 1.53 -15.88 26.83
CA LEU A 332 2.07 -17.12 26.28
C LEU A 332 0.93 -18.14 26.09
N LEU A 333 0.56 -18.41 24.85
CA LEU A 333 -0.41 -19.46 24.53
C LEU A 333 0.28 -20.83 24.60
N THR A 334 -0.21 -21.70 25.47
CA THR A 334 0.23 -23.10 25.49
C THR A 334 -0.36 -23.84 24.29
N ILE A 335 0.49 -24.18 23.31
CA ILE A 335 0.09 -25.01 22.17
C ILE A 335 -0.18 -26.43 22.68
N PRO A 336 -1.38 -27.01 22.48
CA PRO A 336 -1.66 -28.39 22.86
C PRO A 336 -0.75 -29.37 22.10
N PRO A 337 -0.30 -30.46 22.72
CA PRO A 337 0.46 -31.49 22.01
C PRO A 337 -0.37 -32.03 20.84
N GLY A 338 0.20 -32.00 19.64
CA GLY A 338 -0.45 -32.47 18.42
C GLY A 338 -0.91 -33.93 18.55
N ARG A 339 -2.02 -34.29 17.88
CA ARG A 339 -2.47 -35.68 17.80
C ARG A 339 -1.37 -36.53 17.18
N ASN A 340 -0.81 -37.46 17.96
CA ASN A 340 0.05 -38.51 17.43
C ASN A 340 -0.72 -39.23 16.31
N ALA A 341 -0.17 -39.21 15.09
CA ALA A 341 -0.69 -39.99 13.98
C ALA A 341 -0.68 -41.47 14.39
N LYS A 342 -1.87 -42.07 14.48
CA LYS A 342 -2.05 -43.51 14.49
C LYS A 342 -2.37 -43.96 13.08
#